data_AF-A0A1B8CS31-F1
#
_entry.id   AF-A0A1B8CS31-F1
#
_cell.length_a   1.000
_cell.length_b   1.000
_cell.length_c   1.000
_cell.angle_alpha   90.00
_cell.angle_beta   90.00
_cell.angle_gamma   90.00
#
_symmetry.space_group_name_H-M   'P 1'
#
loop_
_entity.id
_entity.type
_entity.pdbx_description
1 polymer ?
#
loop_
_entity_poly.entity_id
_entity_poly.type
_entity_poly.pdbx_seq_one_letter_code
_entity_poly.pdbx_strand_id
1 'polypeptide(L)'
;MRQRITFVHEPQDGIDPKSIGIHTNTLSVSGLKAAREDHITLSLDELPQELRVALSQTKELHIRYVTAASYESIPPFNSKLSPGLHVYYTPKTEVGQAGHDYEFYLRSSALGGSTALQSYFRRICASTSCLARISEGATAASIDLDYTSTTGLASLTTSWSRRTGPSFAISKISHTDRVELGILSNEKPIRPDDLNMSGFLTVLGESEKPAPTMFQFPSRHHRHPAKFSSSFIEPTGLHPTLQLTIRDSQPPKNRKGCSLNAHLMLPRSVFPDKYQFRDALFMASKNLTALRHVTVPVDLEAPEYTMALWGSSLLVELAPPPPSEESWTAEIPLHLRYLLPNESGYSSTSLPSPVLFWACEADEESKLEGNPFDRVNLGYDGLFGDKTLFYHLGRERGEEGYKE
;
A
#
# COMPACT_ATOMS: atom_id res chain seq x y z
N MET A 1 3.25 19.74 -16.59
CA MET A 1 2.86 18.51 -15.88
C MET A 1 3.33 17.30 -16.68
N ARG A 2 3.80 16.24 -16.01
CA ARG A 2 4.08 14.95 -16.67
C ARG A 2 3.10 13.92 -16.16
N GLN A 3 2.56 13.11 -17.06
CA GLN A 3 1.69 12.01 -16.70
C GLN A 3 2.20 10.72 -17.35
N ARG A 4 2.28 9.66 -16.56
CA ARG A 4 2.50 8.29 -17.01
C ARG A 4 1.27 7.47 -16.66
N ILE A 5 0.71 6.77 -17.64
CA ILE A 5 -0.36 5.80 -17.43
C ILE A 5 0.19 4.44 -17.80
N THR A 6 0.18 3.51 -16.86
CA THR A 6 0.70 2.16 -17.06
C THR A 6 -0.43 1.16 -16.88
N PHE A 7 -0.77 0.45 -17.94
CA PHE A 7 -1.58 -0.74 -17.87
C PHE A 7 -0.69 -1.97 -17.76
N VAL A 8 -1.02 -2.87 -16.83
CA VAL A 8 -0.34 -4.15 -16.67
C VAL A 8 -1.33 -5.29 -16.83
N HIS A 9 -1.10 -6.14 -17.81
CA HIS A 9 -1.93 -7.31 -18.10
C HIS A 9 -1.15 -8.62 -17.90
N GLU A 10 -1.88 -9.70 -17.67
CA GLU A 10 -1.29 -11.04 -17.71
C GLU A 10 -0.94 -11.43 -19.15
N PRO A 11 0.03 -12.33 -19.38
CA PRO A 11 0.43 -12.72 -20.74
C PRO A 11 -0.74 -13.19 -21.63
N GLN A 12 -1.74 -13.88 -21.07
CA GLN A 12 -2.93 -14.34 -21.78
C GLN A 12 -3.95 -13.23 -22.11
N ASP A 13 -3.87 -12.08 -21.43
CA ASP A 13 -4.81 -10.95 -21.56
C ASP A 13 -4.25 -9.86 -22.51
N GLY A 14 -3.23 -10.18 -23.32
CA GLY A 14 -2.58 -9.25 -24.26
C GLY A 14 -3.49 -8.79 -25.40
N ILE A 15 -3.21 -7.61 -25.94
CA ILE A 15 -3.97 -6.99 -27.04
C ILE A 15 -3.09 -6.70 -28.26
N ASP A 16 -3.70 -6.64 -29.45
CA ASP A 16 -3.00 -6.19 -30.67
C ASP A 16 -2.73 -4.68 -30.58
N PRO A 17 -1.48 -4.20 -30.72
CA PRO A 17 -1.17 -2.77 -30.75
C PRO A 17 -1.99 -1.97 -31.77
N LYS A 18 -2.45 -2.62 -32.85
CA LYS A 18 -3.30 -1.98 -33.87
C LYS A 18 -4.71 -1.66 -33.38
N SER A 19 -5.18 -2.29 -32.30
CA SER A 19 -6.47 -1.96 -31.69
C SER A 19 -6.40 -0.72 -30.78
N ILE A 20 -5.22 -0.13 -30.59
CA ILE A 20 -5.02 1.09 -29.80
C ILE A 20 -5.28 2.29 -30.72
N GLY A 21 -6.38 3.00 -30.47
CA GLY A 21 -6.70 4.23 -31.18
C GLY A 21 -5.88 5.39 -30.61
N ILE A 22 -4.83 5.83 -31.31
CA ILE A 22 -4.00 6.97 -30.91
C ILE A 22 -4.41 8.21 -31.71
N HIS A 23 -4.77 9.27 -31.00
CA HIS A 23 -5.01 10.60 -31.57
C HIS A 23 -4.16 11.64 -30.84
N THR A 24 -4.16 12.89 -31.33
CA THR A 24 -3.28 13.96 -30.81
C THR A 24 -3.44 14.22 -29.31
N ASN A 25 -4.68 14.19 -28.81
CA ASN A 25 -5.00 14.50 -27.42
C ASN A 25 -5.72 13.36 -26.69
N THR A 26 -6.08 12.30 -27.41
CA THR A 26 -6.89 11.21 -26.88
C THR A 26 -6.34 9.86 -27.28
N LEU A 27 -6.58 8.87 -26.44
CA LEU A 27 -6.27 7.48 -26.73
C LEU A 27 -7.40 6.58 -26.25
N SER A 28 -7.74 5.60 -27.07
CA SER A 28 -8.77 4.61 -26.77
C SER A 28 -8.19 3.20 -26.81
N VAL A 29 -8.50 2.42 -25.78
CA VAL A 29 -8.18 0.99 -25.70
C VAL A 29 -9.45 0.25 -25.29
N SER A 30 -9.89 -0.71 -26.11
CA SER A 30 -11.09 -1.50 -25.84
C SER A 30 -10.73 -2.94 -25.49
N GLY A 31 -11.50 -3.56 -24.60
CA GLY A 31 -11.35 -4.98 -24.25
C GLY A 31 -10.10 -5.34 -23.45
N LEU A 32 -9.31 -4.35 -23.00
CA LEU A 32 -8.13 -4.61 -22.18
C LEU A 32 -8.55 -5.00 -20.76
N LYS A 33 -8.02 -6.12 -20.28
CA LYS A 33 -8.13 -6.58 -18.90
C LYS A 33 -6.78 -6.41 -18.22
N ALA A 34 -6.63 -5.30 -17.50
CA ALA A 34 -5.36 -4.90 -16.91
C ALA A 34 -5.56 -4.21 -15.57
N ALA A 35 -4.54 -4.28 -14.71
CA ALA A 35 -4.37 -3.29 -13.65
C ALA A 35 -3.90 -1.98 -14.29
N ARG A 36 -4.17 -0.85 -13.62
CA ARG A 36 -3.82 0.49 -14.14
C ARG A 36 -3.16 1.30 -13.04
N GLU A 37 -2.09 2.00 -13.37
CA GLU A 37 -1.51 3.05 -12.55
C GLU A 37 -1.46 4.35 -13.35
N ASP A 38 -2.03 5.43 -12.81
CA ASP A 38 -1.82 6.78 -13.30
C ASP A 38 -0.88 7.49 -12.33
N HIS A 39 0.30 7.85 -12.81
CA HIS A 39 1.30 8.61 -12.08
C HIS A 39 1.42 10.01 -12.68
N ILE A 40 1.13 11.03 -11.87
CA ILE A 40 1.20 12.44 -12.27
C ILE A 40 2.31 13.09 -11.46
N THR A 41 3.21 13.80 -12.12
CA THR A 41 4.27 14.59 -11.47
C THR A 41 4.05 16.07 -11.75
N LEU A 42 4.07 16.85 -10.68
CA LEU A 42 3.84 18.30 -10.64
C LEU A 42 5.00 18.97 -9.92
N SER A 43 5.44 20.09 -10.46
CA SER A 43 6.29 21.04 -9.76
C SER A 43 5.47 21.88 -8.76
N LEU A 44 6.12 22.49 -7.77
CA LEU A 44 5.44 23.27 -6.73
C LEU A 44 4.62 24.45 -7.29
N ASP A 45 5.06 25.06 -8.39
CA ASP A 45 4.35 26.17 -9.06
C ASP A 45 3.09 25.72 -9.81
N GLU A 46 2.97 24.43 -10.13
CA GLU A 46 1.78 23.84 -10.74
C GLU A 46 0.70 23.47 -9.70
N LEU A 47 1.03 23.49 -8.41
CA LEU A 47 0.08 23.20 -7.33
C LEU A 47 -0.77 24.43 -6.95
N PRO A 48 -2.01 24.21 -6.46
CA PRO A 48 -2.81 25.24 -5.81
C PRO A 48 -2.04 25.95 -4.69
N GLN A 49 -2.35 27.24 -4.47
CA GLN A 49 -1.64 28.09 -3.51
C GLN A 49 -1.55 27.47 -2.10
N GLU A 50 -2.66 26.91 -1.61
CA GLU A 50 -2.72 26.27 -0.29
C GLU A 50 -1.71 25.12 -0.16
N LEU A 51 -1.68 24.21 -1.14
CA LEU A 51 -0.75 23.08 -1.17
C LEU A 51 0.70 23.54 -1.33
N ARG A 52 0.94 24.57 -2.16
CA ARG A 52 2.28 25.14 -2.35
C ARG A 52 2.84 25.70 -1.05
N VAL A 53 2.03 26.45 -0.29
CA VAL A 53 2.43 27.01 1.00
C VAL A 53 2.72 25.88 1.99
N ALA A 54 1.83 24.89 2.10
CA ALA A 54 2.04 23.75 2.99
C ALA A 54 3.33 22.99 2.66
N LEU A 55 3.53 22.57 1.40
CA LEU A 55 4.71 21.81 0.98
C LEU A 55 6.01 22.62 1.06
N SER A 56 5.96 23.95 0.99
CA SER A 56 7.16 24.79 1.13
C SER A 56 7.88 24.62 2.47
N GLN A 57 7.14 24.26 3.53
CA GLN A 57 7.63 24.03 4.90
C GLN A 57 7.85 22.54 5.20
N THR A 58 7.62 21.66 4.23
CA THR A 58 7.70 20.21 4.35
C THR A 58 9.04 19.72 3.85
N LYS A 59 9.73 18.87 4.62
CA LYS A 59 10.92 18.16 4.13
C LYS A 59 10.51 16.95 3.30
N GLU A 60 9.56 16.18 3.83
CA GLU A 60 9.05 14.94 3.24
C GLU A 60 7.57 14.75 3.63
N LEU A 61 6.75 14.31 2.69
CA LEU A 61 5.35 13.98 2.92
C LEU A 61 4.98 12.79 2.05
N HIS A 62 4.46 11.74 2.68
CA HIS A 62 3.88 10.58 2.03
C HIS A 62 2.48 10.35 2.56
N ILE A 63 1.50 10.33 1.67
CA ILE A 63 0.12 10.03 1.99
C ILE A 63 -0.31 8.87 1.12
N ARG A 64 -0.84 7.80 1.70
CA ARG A 64 -1.44 6.69 0.96
C ARG A 64 -2.78 6.34 1.53
N TYR A 65 -3.81 6.48 0.71
CA TYR A 65 -5.10 5.85 0.95
C TYR A 65 -5.12 4.47 0.30
N VAL A 66 -5.55 3.46 1.05
CA VAL A 66 -5.78 2.09 0.57
C VAL A 66 -7.23 1.69 0.85
N THR A 67 -7.92 1.17 -0.17
CA THR A 67 -9.31 0.73 -0.03
C THR A 67 -9.46 -0.48 0.91
N ALA A 68 -10.60 -0.56 1.60
CA ALA A 68 -10.99 -1.75 2.35
C ALA A 68 -11.49 -2.89 1.46
N ALA A 69 -11.89 -2.59 0.22
CA ALA A 69 -12.32 -3.59 -0.75
C ALA A 69 -11.20 -4.58 -1.05
N SER A 70 -11.53 -5.86 -1.17
CA SER A 70 -10.57 -6.87 -1.58
C SER A 70 -10.17 -6.65 -3.04
N TYR A 71 -8.88 -6.69 -3.32
CA TYR A 71 -8.35 -6.59 -4.67
C TYR A 71 -7.17 -7.51 -4.91
N GLU A 72 -7.01 -7.94 -6.16
CA GLU A 72 -5.83 -8.69 -6.58
C GLU A 72 -4.71 -7.71 -6.96
N SER A 73 -3.54 -7.94 -6.38
CA SER A 73 -2.29 -7.26 -6.70
C SER A 73 -1.49 -8.14 -7.68
N ILE A 74 -0.93 -7.50 -8.70
CA ILE A 74 -0.09 -8.11 -9.73
C ILE A 74 1.24 -7.34 -9.81
N PRO A 75 2.36 -7.97 -10.17
CA PRO A 75 3.61 -7.27 -10.42
C PRO A 75 3.42 -6.19 -11.50
N PRO A 76 4.02 -5.00 -11.36
CA PRO A 76 4.90 -4.55 -10.27
C PRO A 76 4.18 -3.93 -9.06
N PHE A 77 2.84 -3.91 -9.04
CA PHE A 77 2.01 -3.32 -8.00
C PHE A 77 1.85 -4.22 -6.76
N ASN A 78 2.96 -4.75 -6.24
CA ASN A 78 3.00 -5.70 -5.13
C ASN A 78 3.06 -5.06 -3.74
N SER A 79 3.36 -3.75 -3.64
CA SER A 79 3.38 -3.05 -2.36
C SER A 79 1.96 -3.02 -1.76
N LYS A 80 1.83 -3.46 -0.51
CA LYS A 80 0.56 -3.51 0.24
C LYS A 80 0.69 -2.68 1.51
N LEU A 81 -0.42 -2.12 1.97
CA LEU A 81 -0.59 -1.59 3.33
C LEU A 81 -1.98 -1.97 3.85
N SER A 82 -2.19 -1.88 5.16
CA SER A 82 -3.51 -2.03 5.76
C SER A 82 -4.51 -1.00 5.18
N PRO A 83 -5.79 -1.34 5.01
CA PRO A 83 -6.79 -0.39 4.49
C PRO A 83 -6.97 0.85 5.34
N GLY A 84 -6.96 2.04 4.73
CA GLY A 84 -7.07 3.32 5.42
C GLY A 84 -6.16 4.39 4.82
N LEU A 85 -6.14 5.55 5.44
CA LEU A 85 -5.26 6.67 5.12
C LEU A 85 -4.02 6.59 6.01
N HIS A 86 -2.86 6.42 5.40
CA HIS A 86 -1.54 6.48 6.03
C HIS A 86 -0.92 7.82 5.68
N VAL A 87 -0.31 8.47 6.66
CA VAL A 87 0.39 9.74 6.49
C VAL A 87 1.72 9.64 7.22
N TYR A 88 2.79 9.93 6.51
CA TYR A 88 4.12 10.18 7.07
C TYR A 88 4.53 11.60 6.69
N TYR A 89 4.99 12.37 7.67
CA TYR A 89 5.32 13.78 7.49
C TYR A 89 6.55 14.17 8.29
N THR A 90 7.51 14.81 7.62
CA THR A 90 8.67 15.43 8.25
C THR A 90 8.69 16.93 7.92
N PRO A 91 8.63 17.83 8.91
CA PRO A 91 8.77 19.27 8.69
C PRO A 91 10.21 19.63 8.28
N LYS A 92 10.39 20.76 7.59
CA LYS A 92 11.71 21.39 7.49
C LYS A 92 12.09 21.93 8.86
N THR A 93 13.25 21.54 9.37
CA THR A 93 13.82 22.15 10.57
C THR A 93 14.91 23.15 10.20
N GLU A 94 15.15 24.09 11.10
CA GLU A 94 16.34 24.93 11.04
C GLU A 94 17.60 24.07 11.14
N VAL A 95 18.68 24.54 10.49
CA VAL A 95 19.97 23.84 10.49
C VAL A 95 20.45 23.66 11.94
N GLY A 96 20.58 22.41 12.38
CA GLY A 96 21.04 22.05 13.73
C GLY A 96 19.95 21.57 14.69
N GLN A 97 18.67 21.53 14.30
CA GLN A 97 17.61 20.92 15.09
C GLN A 97 17.16 19.57 14.50
N ALA A 98 17.05 18.55 15.37
CA ALA A 98 16.46 17.28 15.01
C ALA A 98 14.96 17.47 14.70
N GLY A 99 14.55 17.16 13.48
CA GLY A 99 13.13 17.10 13.13
C GLY A 99 12.44 15.91 13.78
N HIS A 100 11.18 16.09 14.16
CA HIS A 100 10.32 14.99 14.55
C HIS A 100 9.55 14.50 13.33
N ASP A 101 9.59 13.19 13.10
CA ASP A 101 8.77 12.54 12.09
C ASP A 101 7.39 12.23 12.68
N TYR A 102 6.35 12.41 11.89
CA TYR A 102 4.96 12.22 12.29
C TYR A 102 4.31 11.13 11.46
N GLU A 103 3.77 10.13 12.16
CA GLU A 103 2.95 9.07 11.55
C GLU A 103 1.50 9.19 12.01
N PHE A 104 0.60 9.11 11.05
CA PHE A 104 -0.83 9.11 11.29
C PHE A 104 -1.53 8.06 10.44
N TYR A 105 -2.49 7.38 11.05
CA TYR A 105 -3.32 6.41 10.37
C TYR A 105 -4.79 6.61 10.71
N LEU A 106 -5.64 6.59 9.69
CA LEU A 106 -7.09 6.64 9.84
C LEU A 106 -7.74 5.51 9.05
N ARG A 107 -8.56 4.71 9.72
CA ARG A 107 -9.28 3.59 9.09
C ARG A 107 -10.21 4.09 7.98
N SER A 108 -10.36 3.29 6.93
CA SER A 108 -11.25 3.59 5.79
C SER A 108 -12.69 3.94 6.22
N SER A 109 -13.24 3.22 7.20
CA SER A 109 -14.59 3.47 7.73
C SER A 109 -14.73 4.85 8.40
N ALA A 110 -13.69 5.31 9.11
CA ALA A 110 -13.69 6.62 9.77
C ALA A 110 -13.59 7.79 8.78
N LEU A 111 -13.10 7.54 7.56
CA LEU A 111 -13.03 8.54 6.48
C LEU A 111 -14.35 8.70 5.71
N GLY A 112 -15.33 7.80 5.92
CA GLY A 112 -16.46 7.67 5.00
C GLY A 112 -16.02 7.14 3.62
N GLY A 113 -14.94 6.34 3.58
CA GLY A 113 -14.35 5.80 2.34
C GLY A 113 -13.70 6.87 1.45
N SER A 114 -13.70 6.65 0.14
CA SER A 114 -13.10 7.57 -0.83
C SER A 114 -13.88 8.89 -1.00
N THR A 115 -15.04 9.04 -0.36
CA THR A 115 -15.93 10.20 -0.52
C THR A 115 -15.35 11.50 0.05
N ALA A 116 -14.64 11.44 1.18
CA ALA A 116 -13.98 12.60 1.77
C ALA A 116 -12.86 13.12 0.86
N LEU A 117 -12.04 12.20 0.32
CA LEU A 117 -11.00 12.54 -0.66
C LEU A 117 -11.60 13.15 -1.93
N GLN A 118 -12.66 12.54 -2.48
CA GLN A 118 -13.38 13.10 -3.63
C GLN A 118 -13.91 14.51 -3.34
N SER A 119 -14.47 14.73 -2.16
CA SER A 119 -15.03 16.02 -1.77
C SER A 119 -13.95 17.10 -1.69
N TYR A 120 -12.76 16.75 -1.18
CA TYR A 120 -11.61 17.64 -1.19
C TYR A 120 -11.13 17.95 -2.61
N PHE A 121 -10.86 16.92 -3.43
CA PHE A 121 -10.38 17.14 -4.81
C PHE A 121 -11.38 17.89 -5.68
N ARG A 122 -12.69 17.73 -5.46
CA ARG A 122 -13.73 18.51 -6.15
C ARG A 122 -13.65 20.01 -5.87
N ARG A 123 -13.09 20.44 -4.74
CA ARG A 123 -12.86 21.87 -4.46
C ARG A 123 -11.73 22.45 -5.30
N ILE A 124 -10.84 21.61 -5.80
CA ILE A 124 -9.63 22.00 -6.55
C ILE A 124 -9.84 21.81 -8.07
N CYS A 125 -10.72 20.90 -8.48
CA CYS A 125 -11.03 20.64 -9.89
C CYS A 125 -12.11 21.58 -10.45
N ALA A 126 -11.78 22.32 -11.52
CA ALA A 126 -12.73 23.18 -12.24
C ALA A 126 -13.26 22.60 -13.57
N SER A 127 -12.58 21.62 -14.18
CA SER A 127 -12.95 21.08 -15.50
C SER A 127 -13.73 19.75 -15.42
N THR A 128 -14.52 19.47 -16.46
CA THR A 128 -15.27 18.20 -16.58
C THR A 128 -14.34 16.98 -16.64
N SER A 129 -13.18 17.09 -17.30
CA SER A 129 -12.17 16.03 -17.35
C SER A 129 -11.55 15.76 -15.98
N CYS A 130 -11.31 16.80 -15.18
CA CYS A 130 -10.80 16.69 -13.81
C CYS A 130 -11.82 15.99 -12.89
N LEU A 131 -13.09 16.40 -12.97
CA LEU A 131 -14.18 15.79 -12.22
C LEU A 131 -14.41 14.31 -12.59
N ALA A 132 -14.31 13.96 -13.87
CA ALA A 132 -14.40 12.57 -14.34
C ALA A 132 -13.27 11.71 -13.75
N ARG A 133 -12.03 12.23 -13.71
CA ARG A 133 -10.89 11.53 -13.08
C ARG A 133 -11.08 11.36 -11.57
N ILE A 134 -11.60 12.36 -10.86
CA ILE A 134 -11.95 12.21 -9.44
C ILE A 134 -12.98 11.08 -9.26
N SER A 135 -14.02 11.06 -10.10
CA SER A 135 -15.04 10.03 -10.04
C SER A 135 -14.48 8.63 -10.35
N GLU A 136 -13.51 8.51 -11.26
CA GLU A 136 -12.85 7.23 -11.53
C GLU A 136 -11.95 6.81 -10.35
N GLY A 137 -11.22 7.76 -9.77
CA GLY A 137 -10.37 7.57 -8.59
C GLY A 137 -11.12 7.07 -7.36
N ALA A 138 -12.44 7.31 -7.27
CA ALA A 138 -13.31 6.73 -6.25
C ALA A 138 -13.21 5.21 -6.13
N THR A 139 -12.93 4.54 -7.26
CA THR A 139 -12.85 3.09 -7.42
C THR A 139 -11.42 2.55 -7.34
N ALA A 140 -10.45 3.42 -7.04
CA ALA A 140 -9.04 3.04 -6.95
C ALA A 140 -8.80 2.10 -5.76
N ALA A 141 -7.85 1.18 -5.96
CA ALA A 141 -7.32 0.34 -4.90
C ALA A 141 -6.42 1.15 -3.95
N SER A 142 -5.64 2.09 -4.51
CA SER A 142 -4.85 3.04 -3.73
C SER A 142 -4.73 4.40 -4.41
N ILE A 143 -4.52 5.43 -3.59
CA ILE A 143 -4.20 6.80 -4.01
C ILE A 143 -3.04 7.27 -3.15
N ASP A 144 -1.97 7.74 -3.79
CA ASP A 144 -0.72 8.13 -3.16
C ASP A 144 -0.39 9.58 -3.50
N LEU A 145 0.01 10.37 -2.51
CA LEU A 145 0.58 11.69 -2.69
C LEU A 145 1.96 11.69 -2.03
N ASP A 146 2.98 11.95 -2.82
CA ASP A 146 4.37 11.97 -2.37
C ASP A 146 5.00 13.33 -2.67
N TYR A 147 5.82 13.83 -1.76
CA TYR A 147 6.59 15.04 -1.93
C TYR A 147 7.91 14.94 -1.16
N THR A 148 9.00 15.36 -1.80
CA THR A 148 10.29 15.56 -1.14
C THR A 148 10.89 16.90 -1.52
N SER A 149 11.41 17.60 -0.52
CA SER A 149 12.04 18.90 -0.69
C SER A 149 13.32 18.84 -1.53
N THR A 150 13.99 17.69 -1.61
CA THR A 150 15.22 17.49 -2.40
C THR A 150 14.96 17.62 -3.90
N THR A 151 13.85 17.07 -4.40
CA THR A 151 13.47 17.16 -5.81
C THR A 151 12.58 18.37 -6.09
N GLY A 152 11.83 18.84 -5.09
CA GLY A 152 10.83 19.89 -5.26
C GLY A 152 9.63 19.44 -6.11
N LEU A 153 9.47 18.13 -6.32
CA LEU A 153 8.40 17.54 -7.10
C LEU A 153 7.38 16.88 -6.18
N ALA A 154 6.10 17.14 -6.46
CA ALA A 154 4.98 16.40 -5.90
C ALA A 154 4.49 15.38 -6.93
N SER A 155 4.17 14.17 -6.49
CA SER A 155 3.52 13.17 -7.33
C SER A 155 2.20 12.70 -6.76
N LEU A 156 1.26 12.44 -7.65
CA LEU A 156 -0.01 11.79 -7.36
C LEU A 156 -0.07 10.48 -8.14
N THR A 157 -0.14 9.36 -7.43
CA THR A 157 -0.29 8.04 -8.03
C THR A 157 -1.67 7.50 -7.70
N THR A 158 -2.41 7.03 -8.70
CA THR A 158 -3.70 6.36 -8.49
C THR A 158 -3.65 5.00 -9.14
N SER A 159 -4.04 3.96 -8.40
CA SER A 159 -3.90 2.57 -8.85
C SER A 159 -5.19 1.81 -8.76
N TRP A 160 -5.50 1.05 -9.81
CA TRP A 160 -6.66 0.18 -9.89
C TRP A 160 -6.20 -1.26 -10.08
N SER A 161 -6.91 -2.17 -9.41
CA SER A 161 -6.73 -3.59 -9.61
C SER A 161 -7.21 -4.04 -10.98
N ARG A 162 -6.83 -5.26 -11.35
CA ARG A 162 -7.14 -5.81 -12.67
C ARG A 162 -8.65 -5.86 -12.89
N ARG A 163 -9.12 -5.10 -13.89
CA ARG A 163 -10.52 -5.07 -14.31
C ARG A 163 -10.63 -5.11 -15.83
N THR A 164 -11.67 -5.76 -16.34
CA THR A 164 -12.03 -5.66 -17.75
C THR A 164 -12.77 -4.34 -17.95
N GLY A 165 -12.15 -3.40 -18.65
CA GLY A 165 -12.80 -2.15 -19.03
C GLY A 165 -13.53 -2.30 -20.37
N PRO A 166 -14.74 -1.73 -20.54
CA PRO A 166 -15.41 -1.72 -21.85
C PRO A 166 -14.58 -0.94 -22.88
N SER A 167 -14.12 0.26 -22.50
CA SER A 167 -13.07 1.02 -23.18
C SER A 167 -12.42 1.99 -22.19
N PHE A 168 -11.10 2.14 -22.26
CA PHE A 168 -10.34 3.18 -21.58
C PHE A 168 -10.16 4.34 -22.54
N ALA A 169 -10.74 5.48 -22.24
CA ALA A 169 -10.53 6.74 -22.97
C ALA A 169 -9.65 7.65 -22.12
N ILE A 170 -8.44 7.91 -22.59
CA ILE A 170 -7.47 8.78 -21.92
C ILE A 170 -7.37 10.06 -22.73
N SER A 171 -7.52 11.19 -22.05
CA SER A 171 -7.32 12.51 -22.65
C SER A 171 -6.30 13.30 -21.86
N LYS A 172 -5.52 14.13 -22.56
CA LYS A 172 -4.69 15.16 -21.91
C LYS A 172 -5.57 16.11 -21.08
N ILE A 173 -5.09 16.55 -19.91
CA ILE A 173 -5.81 17.55 -19.10
C ILE A 173 -5.62 18.94 -19.73
N SER A 174 -4.38 19.25 -20.12
CA SER A 174 -3.97 20.42 -20.89
C SER A 174 -3.25 20.00 -22.17
N HIS A 175 -3.34 20.80 -23.24
CA HIS A 175 -2.60 20.55 -24.48
C HIS A 175 -1.08 20.54 -24.32
N THR A 176 -0.56 21.20 -23.28
CA THR A 176 0.87 21.24 -22.94
C THR A 176 1.34 20.01 -22.16
N ASP A 177 0.44 19.12 -21.75
CA ASP A 177 0.81 17.95 -20.97
C ASP A 177 1.51 16.90 -21.84
N ARG A 178 2.58 16.33 -21.28
CA ARG A 178 3.22 15.14 -21.82
C ARG A 178 2.64 13.92 -21.13
N VAL A 179 1.91 13.11 -21.89
CA VAL A 179 1.26 11.89 -21.41
C VAL A 179 1.92 10.68 -22.07
N GLU A 180 2.65 9.92 -21.27
CA GLU A 180 3.21 8.64 -21.65
C GLU A 180 2.24 7.51 -21.26
N LEU A 181 2.03 6.58 -22.18
CA LEU A 181 1.24 5.39 -21.95
C LEU A 181 2.14 4.17 -22.09
N GLY A 182 2.08 3.27 -21.12
CA GLY A 182 2.60 1.92 -21.23
C GLY A 182 1.48 0.88 -21.16
N ILE A 183 1.50 -0.09 -22.07
CA ILE A 183 0.72 -1.32 -21.95
C ILE A 183 1.72 -2.45 -21.89
N LEU A 184 1.84 -3.04 -20.69
CA LEU A 184 2.94 -3.91 -20.34
C LEU A 184 2.42 -5.25 -19.78
N SER A 185 3.24 -6.28 -19.89
CA SER A 185 3.07 -7.56 -19.23
C SER A 185 4.33 -7.90 -18.45
N ASN A 186 4.14 -8.56 -17.31
CA ASN A 186 5.25 -9.04 -16.50
C ASN A 186 5.74 -10.38 -17.05
N GLU A 187 6.96 -10.39 -17.55
CA GLU A 187 7.65 -11.56 -18.07
C GLU A 187 8.51 -12.23 -17.00
N LYS A 188 8.98 -13.44 -17.32
CA LYS A 188 9.98 -14.10 -16.47
C LYS A 188 11.25 -13.23 -16.40
N PRO A 189 11.71 -12.85 -15.20
CA PRO A 189 12.89 -12.00 -15.08
C PRO A 189 14.17 -12.79 -15.34
N ILE A 190 15.20 -12.08 -15.81
CA ILE A 190 16.53 -12.64 -16.04
C ILE A 190 17.27 -12.79 -14.70
N ARG A 191 17.10 -11.80 -13.80
CA ARG A 191 17.67 -11.80 -12.45
C ARG A 191 16.58 -12.16 -11.42
N PRO A 192 16.91 -12.85 -10.31
CA PRO A 192 15.91 -13.30 -9.34
C PRO A 192 15.11 -12.19 -8.63
N ASP A 193 15.70 -11.01 -8.44
CA ASP A 193 15.15 -9.89 -7.64
C ASP A 193 14.41 -8.87 -8.52
N ASP A 194 14.53 -9.02 -9.82
CA ASP A 194 14.02 -8.05 -10.77
C ASP A 194 12.63 -8.44 -11.26
N LEU A 195 11.91 -7.44 -11.76
CA LEU A 195 10.78 -7.62 -12.63
C LEU A 195 11.19 -7.25 -14.05
N ASN A 196 10.69 -8.02 -15.01
CA ASN A 196 10.91 -7.77 -16.42
C ASN A 196 9.57 -7.40 -17.05
N MET A 197 9.46 -6.18 -17.55
CA MET A 197 8.25 -5.69 -18.19
C MET A 197 8.48 -5.60 -19.68
N SER A 198 7.59 -6.23 -20.45
CA SER A 198 7.58 -6.16 -21.92
C SER A 198 6.24 -5.65 -22.41
N GLY A 199 6.22 -5.00 -23.58
CA GLY A 199 4.97 -4.51 -24.17
C GLY A 199 5.22 -3.31 -25.05
N PHE A 200 4.41 -2.27 -24.89
CA PHE A 200 4.47 -1.09 -25.75
C PHE A 200 4.39 0.21 -24.97
N LEU A 201 5.17 1.19 -25.40
CA LEU A 201 5.09 2.57 -24.91
C LEU A 201 4.66 3.49 -26.04
N THR A 202 3.91 4.54 -25.71
CA THR A 202 3.56 5.61 -26.66
C THR A 202 3.42 6.93 -25.93
N VAL A 203 3.72 8.03 -26.61
CA VAL A 203 3.53 9.38 -26.08
C VAL A 203 2.47 10.10 -26.89
N LEU A 204 1.41 10.56 -26.21
CA LEU A 204 0.25 11.18 -26.85
C LEU A 204 0.63 12.44 -27.62
N GLY A 205 0.33 12.44 -28.93
CA GLY A 205 0.60 13.54 -29.85
C GLY A 205 2.02 13.58 -30.41
N GLU A 206 2.94 12.75 -29.90
CA GLU A 206 4.32 12.64 -30.41
C GLU A 206 4.52 11.35 -31.24
N SER A 207 3.83 10.26 -30.88
CA SER A 207 4.00 8.95 -31.52
C SER A 207 2.80 8.60 -32.41
N GLU A 208 3.06 8.18 -33.65
CA GLU A 208 2.00 7.65 -34.55
C GLU A 208 1.60 6.21 -34.22
N LYS A 209 2.53 5.43 -33.64
CA LYS A 209 2.33 4.01 -33.28
C LYS A 209 3.01 3.70 -31.95
N PRO A 210 2.49 2.72 -31.17
CA PRO A 210 3.19 2.22 -29.99
C PRO A 210 4.55 1.61 -30.35
N ALA A 211 5.59 1.99 -29.62
CA ALA A 211 6.92 1.43 -29.73
C ALA A 211 7.05 0.20 -28.83
N PRO A 212 7.51 -0.96 -29.35
CA PRO A 212 7.78 -2.12 -28.52
C PRO A 212 8.89 -1.80 -27.52
N THR A 213 8.71 -2.20 -26.27
CA THR A 213 9.67 -2.00 -25.19
C THR A 213 9.87 -3.28 -24.39
N MET A 214 11.07 -3.42 -23.84
CA MET A 214 11.37 -4.38 -22.80
C MET A 214 12.37 -3.72 -21.86
N PHE A 215 12.08 -3.73 -20.57
CA PHE A 215 12.96 -3.19 -19.56
C PHE A 215 12.85 -3.98 -18.26
N GLN A 216 13.98 -4.07 -17.57
CA GLN A 216 14.13 -4.82 -16.34
C GLN A 216 14.51 -3.87 -15.23
N PHE A 217 13.92 -4.05 -14.06
CA PHE A 217 14.22 -3.24 -12.88
C PHE A 217 14.12 -4.08 -11.61
N PRO A 218 14.91 -3.73 -10.59
CA PRO A 218 14.85 -4.35 -9.27
C PRO A 218 13.49 -4.13 -8.62
N SER A 219 12.96 -5.07 -7.85
CA SER A 219 11.73 -4.86 -7.08
C SER A 219 11.90 -5.35 -5.66
N ARG A 220 11.68 -4.47 -4.68
CA ARG A 220 11.66 -4.90 -3.28
C ARG A 220 10.42 -5.71 -2.93
N HIS A 221 9.33 -5.57 -3.68
CA HIS A 221 8.05 -6.21 -3.36
C HIS A 221 7.72 -7.34 -4.36
N HIS A 222 7.51 -8.53 -3.82
CA HIS A 222 7.15 -9.73 -4.54
C HIS A 222 5.90 -10.37 -3.95
N ARG A 223 5.25 -11.22 -4.74
CA ARG A 223 4.12 -12.04 -4.30
C ARG A 223 4.64 -13.40 -3.82
N HIS A 224 4.17 -13.84 -2.65
CA HIS A 224 4.38 -15.19 -2.14
C HIS A 224 3.14 -16.06 -2.47
N PRO A 225 3.31 -17.37 -2.79
CA PRO A 225 2.19 -18.27 -3.04
C PRO A 225 1.33 -18.52 -1.81
N ALA A 226 1.94 -18.51 -0.61
CA ALA A 226 1.28 -18.76 0.66
C ALA A 226 0.08 -17.84 0.89
N LYS A 227 -0.92 -18.41 1.57
CA LYS A 227 -2.15 -17.73 1.92
C LYS A 227 -2.36 -17.69 3.42
N PHE A 228 -3.09 -16.69 3.89
CA PHE A 228 -3.45 -16.58 5.29
C PHE A 228 -4.91 -16.14 5.48
N SER A 229 -5.46 -16.50 6.63
CA SER A 229 -6.69 -15.96 7.20
C SER A 229 -6.42 -15.43 8.60
N SER A 230 -7.28 -14.52 9.08
CA SER A 230 -7.17 -13.91 10.39
C SER A 230 -8.54 -13.82 11.06
N SER A 231 -8.62 -14.22 12.32
CA SER A 231 -9.83 -14.18 13.14
C SER A 231 -9.48 -13.97 14.61
N PHE A 232 -10.45 -13.52 15.42
CA PHE A 232 -10.28 -13.50 16.87
C PHE A 232 -10.73 -14.83 17.47
N ILE A 233 -10.01 -15.30 18.50
CA ILE A 233 -10.43 -16.47 19.28
C ILE A 233 -11.65 -16.07 20.12
N GLU A 234 -12.74 -16.82 19.99
CA GLU A 234 -13.97 -16.59 20.76
C GLU A 234 -13.95 -17.30 22.13
N PRO A 235 -14.57 -16.70 23.17
CA PRO A 235 -15.23 -15.41 23.16
C PRO A 235 -14.24 -14.23 23.23
N THR A 236 -14.53 -13.16 22.50
CA THR A 236 -13.73 -11.92 22.57
C THR A 236 -14.12 -11.11 23.81
N GLY A 237 -13.24 -11.06 24.80
CA GLY A 237 -13.36 -10.19 25.98
C GLY A 237 -12.51 -8.93 25.88
N LEU A 238 -12.10 -8.37 27.03
CA LEU A 238 -11.16 -7.24 27.09
C LEU A 238 -9.71 -7.59 26.68
N HIS A 239 -9.41 -8.88 26.52
CA HIS A 239 -8.11 -9.39 26.08
C HIS A 239 -8.25 -10.22 24.79
N PRO A 240 -8.66 -9.62 23.67
CA PRO A 240 -8.85 -10.35 22.42
C PRO A 240 -7.50 -10.90 21.93
N THR A 241 -7.50 -12.16 21.49
CA THR A 241 -6.32 -12.78 20.84
C THR A 241 -6.60 -12.93 19.36
N LEU A 242 -5.78 -12.28 18.53
CA LEU A 242 -5.85 -12.40 17.07
C LEU A 242 -5.10 -13.66 16.63
N GLN A 243 -5.81 -14.62 16.07
CA GLN A 243 -5.23 -15.81 15.48
C GLN A 243 -5.01 -15.60 13.98
N LEU A 244 -3.79 -15.90 13.52
CA LEU A 244 -3.42 -15.94 12.11
C LEU A 244 -3.26 -17.39 11.71
N THR A 245 -3.97 -17.84 10.68
CA THR A 245 -3.83 -19.18 10.11
C THR A 245 -3.16 -19.06 8.76
N ILE A 246 -2.01 -19.73 8.59
CA ILE A 246 -1.18 -19.62 7.40
C ILE A 246 -1.00 -20.99 6.76
N ARG A 247 -1.16 -21.05 5.43
CA ARG A 247 -0.93 -22.24 4.62
C ARG A 247 0.26 -22.02 3.69
N ASP A 248 1.06 -23.06 3.50
CA ASP A 248 2.24 -23.06 2.61
C ASP A 248 3.31 -22.01 2.96
N SER A 249 3.50 -21.71 4.25
CA SER A 249 4.45 -20.72 4.77
C SER A 249 5.91 -21.19 4.78
N GLN A 250 6.34 -21.87 3.72
CA GLN A 250 7.77 -22.06 3.51
C GLN A 250 8.41 -20.71 3.19
N PRO A 251 9.66 -20.46 3.65
CA PRO A 251 10.38 -19.25 3.27
C PRO A 251 10.63 -19.23 1.75
N PRO A 252 10.80 -18.04 1.15
CA PRO A 252 11.17 -17.91 -0.25
C PRO A 252 12.42 -18.74 -0.59
N LYS A 253 12.34 -19.54 -1.66
CA LYS A 253 13.44 -20.42 -2.08
C LYS A 253 14.70 -19.61 -2.42
N ASN A 254 15.87 -20.16 -2.12
CA ASN A 254 17.18 -19.58 -2.41
C ASN A 254 17.43 -18.21 -1.75
N ARG A 255 16.74 -17.89 -0.65
CA ARG A 255 16.96 -16.67 0.13
C ARG A 255 17.56 -16.98 1.49
N LYS A 256 18.29 -16.00 2.01
CA LYS A 256 18.91 -16.03 3.35
C LYS A 256 18.25 -14.96 4.23
N GLY A 257 18.38 -15.13 5.55
CA GLY A 257 17.91 -14.14 6.53
C GLY A 257 16.40 -13.88 6.48
N CYS A 258 15.60 -14.84 6.00
CA CYS A 258 14.16 -14.64 5.88
C CYS A 258 13.45 -14.77 7.23
N SER A 259 12.67 -13.76 7.61
CA SER A 259 11.73 -13.83 8.73
C SER A 259 10.30 -13.52 8.32
N LEU A 260 9.34 -14.23 8.90
CA LEU A 260 7.92 -14.03 8.63
C LEU A 260 7.39 -12.95 9.58
N ASN A 261 6.77 -11.91 9.03
CA ASN A 261 6.34 -10.76 9.80
C ASN A 261 4.84 -10.49 9.60
N ALA A 262 4.20 -10.02 10.67
CA ALA A 262 2.84 -9.50 10.65
C ALA A 262 2.85 -8.03 11.08
N HIS A 263 2.35 -7.16 10.20
CA HIS A 263 2.18 -5.74 10.46
C HIS A 263 0.70 -5.41 10.67
N LEU A 264 0.39 -4.72 11.76
CA LEU A 264 -0.96 -4.38 12.17
C LEU A 264 -1.08 -2.87 12.42
N MET A 265 -2.15 -2.28 11.89
CA MET A 265 -2.59 -0.94 12.27
C MET A 265 -3.73 -1.07 13.29
N LEU A 266 -3.42 -0.77 14.55
CA LEU A 266 -4.34 -0.89 15.66
C LEU A 266 -5.06 0.45 15.87
N PRO A 267 -6.41 0.49 15.86
CA PRO A 267 -7.15 1.69 16.23
C PRO A 267 -6.91 2.02 17.71
N ARG A 268 -7.16 3.27 18.13
CA ARG A 268 -7.03 3.66 19.55
C ARG A 268 -7.77 2.77 20.56
N SER A 269 -8.83 2.07 20.15
CA SER A 269 -9.59 1.14 20.99
C SER A 269 -8.84 -0.16 21.31
N VAL A 270 -7.86 -0.55 20.49
CA VAL A 270 -7.11 -1.79 20.64
C VAL A 270 -5.63 -1.46 20.79
N PHE A 271 -4.96 -2.07 21.75
CA PHE A 271 -3.53 -1.83 21.98
C PHE A 271 -2.78 -3.13 22.33
N PRO A 272 -1.48 -3.20 22.02
CA PRO A 272 -0.64 -4.28 22.50
C PRO A 272 -0.03 -3.91 23.85
N ASP A 273 -0.01 -4.85 24.80
CA ASP A 273 0.83 -4.70 25.98
C ASP A 273 2.27 -5.06 25.62
N LYS A 274 3.10 -4.05 25.34
CA LYS A 274 4.51 -4.23 24.95
C LYS A 274 5.34 -5.04 25.97
N TYR A 275 4.92 -5.11 27.23
CA TYR A 275 5.65 -5.87 28.25
C TYR A 275 5.37 -7.37 28.16
N GLN A 276 4.19 -7.79 27.68
CA GLN A 276 3.89 -9.21 27.41
C GLN A 276 4.81 -9.78 26.32
N PHE A 277 5.21 -8.97 25.35
CA PHE A 277 6.12 -9.40 24.28
C PHE A 277 7.60 -9.51 24.70
N ARG A 278 7.92 -9.27 25.98
CA ARG A 278 9.30 -9.41 26.50
C ARG A 278 9.61 -10.80 27.01
N ASP A 279 8.59 -11.59 27.36
CA ASP A 279 8.79 -12.94 27.86
C ASP A 279 8.93 -13.91 26.68
N ALA A 280 10.13 -14.50 26.54
CA ALA A 280 10.45 -15.39 25.43
C ALA A 280 9.64 -16.70 25.45
N LEU A 281 9.27 -17.21 26.63
CA LEU A 281 8.47 -18.43 26.75
C LEU A 281 7.01 -18.17 26.36
N PHE A 282 6.46 -17.04 26.79
CA PHE A 282 5.14 -16.59 26.38
C PHE A 282 5.08 -16.38 24.87
N MET A 283 6.05 -15.67 24.29
CA MET A 283 6.15 -15.46 22.85
C MET A 283 6.22 -16.79 22.08
N ALA A 284 7.09 -17.71 22.52
CA ALA A 284 7.21 -19.03 21.91
C ALA A 284 5.89 -19.83 22.00
N SER A 285 5.17 -19.76 23.13
CA SER A 285 3.86 -20.43 23.28
C SER A 285 2.78 -19.89 22.34
N LYS A 286 2.97 -18.68 21.81
CA LYS A 286 2.09 -18.00 20.87
C LYS A 286 2.61 -18.01 19.44
N ASN A 287 3.67 -18.79 19.19
CA ASN A 287 4.27 -18.91 17.87
C ASN A 287 4.80 -17.56 17.35
N LEU A 288 5.31 -16.73 18.25
CA LEU A 288 5.94 -15.44 17.98
C LEU A 288 7.43 -15.49 18.33
N THR A 289 8.26 -14.79 17.55
CA THR A 289 9.71 -14.72 17.76
C THR A 289 10.14 -13.41 18.40
N ALA A 290 9.63 -12.26 17.92
CA ALA A 290 10.05 -10.96 18.42
C ALA A 290 9.00 -9.87 18.18
N LEU A 291 8.91 -8.90 19.10
CA LEU A 291 8.28 -7.62 18.85
C LEU A 291 9.30 -6.71 18.15
N ARG A 292 9.11 -6.47 16.84
CA ARG A 292 10.04 -5.67 16.02
C ARG A 292 9.76 -4.17 16.14
N HIS A 293 8.49 -3.78 16.21
CA HIS A 293 8.09 -2.39 16.37
C HIS A 293 6.75 -2.27 17.09
N VAL A 294 6.61 -1.22 17.90
CA VAL A 294 5.33 -0.72 18.40
C VAL A 294 5.40 0.80 18.48
N THR A 295 4.40 1.50 17.96
CA THR A 295 4.31 2.96 18.12
C THR A 295 4.16 3.32 19.59
N VAL A 296 4.99 4.23 20.09
CA VAL A 296 4.97 4.70 21.48
C VAL A 296 4.54 6.16 21.56
N PRO A 297 3.91 6.61 22.67
CA PRO A 297 3.59 5.86 23.89
C PRO A 297 2.35 4.96 23.75
N VAL A 298 2.31 3.87 24.52
CA VAL A 298 1.12 3.03 24.70
C VAL A 298 0.69 3.14 26.16
N ASP A 299 -0.45 3.77 26.39
CA ASP A 299 -1.10 3.84 27.71
C ASP A 299 -1.86 2.53 27.95
N LEU A 300 -1.60 1.83 29.06
CA LEU A 300 -2.22 0.51 29.31
C LEU A 300 -3.56 0.61 30.07
N GLU A 301 -3.94 1.81 30.53
CA GLU A 301 -5.04 2.00 31.48
C GLU A 301 -6.11 2.96 30.95
N ALA A 302 -5.72 3.95 30.13
CA ALA A 302 -6.65 4.95 29.61
C ALA A 302 -7.79 4.31 28.79
N PRO A 303 -9.05 4.74 28.98
CA PRO A 303 -10.14 4.32 28.12
C PRO A 303 -10.02 4.94 26.71
N GLU A 304 -10.79 4.45 25.74
CA GLU A 304 -10.69 4.91 24.35
C GLU A 304 -10.99 6.42 24.20
N TYR A 305 -12.00 6.91 24.92
CA TYR A 305 -12.54 8.27 24.76
C TYR A 305 -11.66 9.39 25.35
N THR A 306 -10.59 9.05 26.08
CA THR A 306 -9.59 10.03 26.55
C THR A 306 -8.36 10.08 25.65
N MET A 307 -8.25 9.19 24.67
CA MET A 307 -7.07 9.09 23.81
C MET A 307 -7.13 10.09 22.65
N ALA A 308 -6.08 10.92 22.55
CA ALA A 308 -5.86 11.84 21.44
C ALA A 308 -5.11 11.19 20.26
N LEU A 309 -4.37 10.11 20.51
CA LEU A 309 -3.66 9.36 19.48
C LEU A 309 -4.65 8.59 18.60
N TRP A 310 -4.31 8.42 17.33
CA TRP A 310 -5.11 7.65 16.38
C TRP A 310 -5.14 6.15 16.71
N GLY A 311 -4.10 5.65 17.39
CA GLY A 311 -3.88 4.24 17.67
C GLY A 311 -2.39 3.92 17.76
N SER A 312 -2.01 2.74 17.27
CA SER A 312 -0.60 2.33 17.20
C SER A 312 -0.35 1.41 16.01
N SER A 313 0.87 1.43 15.50
CA SER A 313 1.39 0.43 14.58
C SER A 313 2.10 -0.67 15.37
N LEU A 314 1.94 -1.92 14.95
CA LEU A 314 2.56 -3.09 15.57
C LEU A 314 3.20 -3.96 14.49
N LEU A 315 4.49 -4.26 14.64
CA LEU A 315 5.22 -5.22 13.81
C LEU A 315 5.74 -6.36 14.69
N VAL A 316 5.27 -7.57 14.42
CA VAL A 316 5.66 -8.78 15.15
C VAL A 316 6.26 -9.77 14.18
N GLU A 317 7.41 -10.33 14.56
CA GLU A 317 8.00 -11.47 13.89
C GLU A 317 7.35 -12.76 14.40
N LEU A 318 6.87 -13.55 13.45
CA LEU A 318 6.23 -14.83 13.65
C LEU A 318 7.28 -15.94 13.64
N ALA A 319 7.10 -16.96 14.48
CA ALA A 319 7.92 -18.16 14.38
C ALA A 319 7.64 -18.84 13.03
N PRO A 320 8.65 -19.24 12.24
CA PRO A 320 8.39 -19.94 10.99
C PRO A 320 7.70 -21.29 11.29
N PRO A 321 6.79 -21.76 10.42
CA PRO A 321 6.14 -23.05 10.61
C PRO A 321 7.17 -24.19 10.59
N PRO A 322 6.95 -25.25 11.37
CA PRO A 322 7.71 -26.47 11.18
C PRO A 322 7.48 -27.04 9.76
N PRO A 323 8.50 -27.65 9.12
CA PRO A 323 8.45 -28.07 7.71
C PRO A 323 7.34 -29.08 7.34
N SER A 324 6.68 -29.69 8.32
CA SER A 324 5.72 -30.79 8.17
C SER A 324 4.25 -30.38 8.31
N GLU A 325 3.95 -29.12 8.63
CA GLU A 325 2.56 -28.69 8.86
C GLU A 325 1.95 -28.08 7.59
N GLU A 326 0.80 -28.61 7.16
CA GLU A 326 0.00 -28.06 6.05
C GLU A 326 -0.66 -26.72 6.40
N SER A 327 -0.94 -26.50 7.68
CA SER A 327 -1.49 -25.26 8.22
C SER A 327 -0.91 -24.97 9.59
N TRP A 328 -0.47 -23.74 9.81
CA TRP A 328 0.18 -23.28 11.03
C TRP A 328 -0.51 -22.04 11.57
N THR A 329 -0.54 -21.87 12.90
CA THR A 329 -1.19 -20.72 13.55
C THR A 329 -0.23 -19.88 14.38
N ALA A 330 -0.44 -18.57 14.34
CA ALA A 330 0.18 -17.61 15.27
C ALA A 330 -0.89 -16.90 16.08
N GLU A 331 -0.59 -16.54 17.31
CA GLU A 331 -1.53 -15.84 18.19
C GLU A 331 -0.93 -14.51 18.66
N ILE A 332 -1.57 -13.40 18.31
CA ILE A 332 -1.13 -12.06 18.71
C ILE A 332 -2.05 -11.59 19.84
N PRO A 333 -1.55 -11.52 21.10
CA PRO A 333 -2.34 -11.03 22.22
C PRO A 333 -2.53 -9.52 22.12
N LEU A 334 -3.78 -9.08 22.24
CA LEU A 334 -4.18 -7.67 22.19
C LEU A 334 -5.09 -7.35 23.38
N HIS A 335 -5.27 -6.05 23.62
CA HIS A 335 -6.12 -5.53 24.69
C HIS A 335 -7.14 -4.56 24.10
N LEU A 336 -8.37 -4.65 24.59
CA LEU A 336 -9.45 -3.74 24.24
C LEU A 336 -9.61 -2.71 25.37
N ARG A 337 -9.55 -1.43 25.03
CA ARG A 337 -9.90 -0.34 25.95
C ARG A 337 -11.41 -0.33 26.18
N TYR A 338 -11.82 0.25 27.31
CA TYR A 338 -13.22 0.63 27.47
C TYR A 338 -13.64 1.57 26.34
N LEU A 339 -14.59 1.08 25.53
CA LEU A 339 -15.21 1.83 24.45
C LEU A 339 -16.14 2.90 25.03
N LEU A 340 -16.60 3.81 24.18
CA LEU A 340 -17.56 4.83 24.57
C LEU A 340 -18.85 4.16 25.12
N PRO A 341 -19.28 4.48 26.36
CA PRO A 341 -20.51 3.94 26.91
C PRO A 341 -21.72 4.27 26.02
N ASN A 342 -22.63 3.32 25.85
CA ASN A 342 -23.88 3.52 25.13
C ASN A 342 -25.06 2.89 25.90
N GLU A 343 -26.28 3.26 25.52
CA GLU A 343 -27.50 2.82 26.22
C GLU A 343 -27.70 1.30 26.22
N SER A 344 -27.21 0.61 25.19
CA SER A 344 -27.31 -0.86 25.10
C SER A 344 -26.33 -1.60 26.00
N GLY A 345 -25.28 -0.92 26.49
CA GLY A 345 -24.16 -1.52 27.21
C GLY A 345 -23.15 -2.27 26.34
N TYR A 346 -23.42 -2.44 25.04
CA TYR A 346 -22.55 -3.17 24.11
C TYR A 346 -22.08 -2.25 22.98
N SER A 347 -20.77 -2.15 22.79
CA SER A 347 -20.17 -1.47 21.66
C SER A 347 -19.20 -2.43 20.96
N SER A 348 -19.15 -2.35 19.63
CA SER A 348 -18.23 -3.15 18.81
C SER A 348 -17.15 -2.26 18.19
N THR A 349 -16.00 -2.87 17.93
CA THR A 349 -14.92 -2.25 17.16
C THR A 349 -14.28 -3.31 16.27
N SER A 350 -13.70 -2.89 15.16
CA SER A 350 -13.10 -3.78 14.16
C SER A 350 -11.62 -3.48 13.96
N LEU A 351 -10.85 -4.50 13.58
CA LEU A 351 -9.43 -4.37 13.24
C LEU A 351 -9.25 -4.52 11.73
N PRO A 352 -8.50 -3.62 11.06
CA PRO A 352 -8.12 -3.84 9.66
C PRO A 352 -7.31 -5.12 9.54
N SER A 353 -7.41 -5.79 8.38
CA SER A 353 -6.63 -6.99 8.14
C SER A 353 -5.12 -6.70 8.20
N PRO A 354 -4.33 -7.59 8.82
CA PRO A 354 -2.88 -7.41 8.91
C PRO A 354 -2.21 -7.61 7.54
N VAL A 355 -1.00 -7.07 7.39
CA VAL A 355 -0.13 -7.34 6.24
C VAL A 355 0.90 -8.38 6.66
N LEU A 356 0.86 -9.55 6.01
CA LEU A 356 1.81 -10.63 6.26
C LEU A 356 2.80 -10.74 5.10
N PHE A 357 4.08 -10.82 5.43
CA PHE A 357 5.15 -10.90 4.46
C PHE A 357 6.39 -11.57 5.03
N TRP A 358 7.17 -12.22 4.16
CA TRP A 358 8.56 -12.55 4.47
C TRP A 358 9.44 -11.33 4.21
N ALA A 359 10.29 -10.98 5.16
CA ALA A 359 11.39 -10.04 4.97
C ALA A 359 12.69 -10.85 4.83
N CYS A 360 13.36 -10.74 3.68
CA CYS A 360 14.61 -11.45 3.39
C CYS A 360 15.70 -10.45 3.02
N GLU A 361 16.96 -10.84 3.22
CA GLU A 361 18.10 -10.05 2.77
C GLU A 361 18.16 -10.05 1.23
N ALA A 362 18.34 -8.86 0.65
CA ALA A 362 18.65 -8.72 -0.76
C ALA A 362 20.11 -9.15 -1.04
N ASP A 363 20.39 -9.62 -2.25
CA ASP A 363 21.76 -9.94 -2.64
C ASP A 363 22.63 -8.67 -2.67
N GLU A 364 23.94 -8.78 -2.38
CA GLU A 364 24.83 -7.60 -2.29
C GLU A 364 24.91 -6.76 -3.56
N GLU A 365 24.64 -7.37 -4.72
CA GLU A 365 24.63 -6.71 -6.03
C GLU A 365 23.28 -6.06 -6.37
N SER A 366 22.24 -6.33 -5.59
CA SER A 366 20.88 -5.83 -5.82
C SER A 366 20.79 -4.36 -5.39
N LYS A 367 20.89 -3.47 -6.37
CA LYS A 367 20.57 -2.05 -6.19
C LYS A 367 19.06 -1.89 -6.28
N LEU A 368 18.35 -1.80 -5.17
CA LEU A 368 16.89 -1.67 -5.15
C LEU A 368 16.40 -0.25 -5.55
N GLU A 369 17.32 0.67 -5.82
CA GLU A 369 17.05 2.01 -6.33
C GLU A 369 16.64 2.00 -7.82
N GLY A 370 15.83 2.99 -8.23
CA GLY A 370 15.52 3.23 -9.64
C GLY A 370 14.33 2.44 -10.18
N ASN A 371 13.56 1.75 -9.34
CA ASN A 371 12.30 1.14 -9.74
C ASN A 371 11.19 2.21 -9.89
N PRO A 372 10.60 2.38 -11.08
CA PRO A 372 9.59 3.41 -11.35
C PRO A 372 8.24 3.18 -10.66
N PHE A 373 8.03 2.00 -10.06
CA PHE A 373 6.82 1.59 -9.35
C PHE A 373 7.05 1.44 -7.84
N ASP A 374 8.26 1.76 -7.37
CA ASP A 374 8.62 1.59 -5.98
C ASP A 374 7.90 2.61 -5.10
N ARG A 375 7.59 2.17 -3.90
CA ARG A 375 6.71 2.86 -2.95
C ARG A 375 7.30 2.68 -1.57
N VAL A 376 8.15 3.60 -1.17
CA VAL A 376 8.98 3.51 0.04
C VAL A 376 8.51 4.47 1.13
N ASN A 377 9.08 4.30 2.33
CA ASN A 377 8.97 5.24 3.45
C ASN A 377 7.56 5.41 4.03
N LEU A 378 6.66 4.43 3.82
CA LEU A 378 5.31 4.51 4.37
C LEU A 378 4.79 3.13 4.77
N GLY A 379 4.77 2.88 6.08
CA GLY A 379 4.27 1.65 6.68
C GLY A 379 5.39 0.75 7.19
N TYR A 380 5.23 -0.57 7.05
CA TYR A 380 6.21 -1.52 7.59
C TYR A 380 7.57 -1.47 6.90
N ASP A 381 7.62 -1.07 5.63
CA ASP A 381 8.83 -1.12 4.82
C ASP A 381 9.90 -0.15 5.32
N GLY A 382 9.48 1.02 5.82
CA GLY A 382 10.36 1.99 6.51
C GLY A 382 10.95 1.49 7.84
N LEU A 383 10.48 0.35 8.37
CA LEU A 383 11.03 -0.28 9.57
C LEU A 383 12.17 -1.27 9.26
N PHE A 384 12.45 -1.51 7.98
CA PHE A 384 13.53 -2.37 7.52
C PHE A 384 14.59 -1.55 6.76
N GLY A 385 15.78 -2.13 6.59
CA GLY A 385 16.85 -1.47 5.85
C GLY A 385 16.60 -1.47 4.34
N ASP A 386 17.33 -0.62 3.62
CA ASP A 386 17.21 -0.44 2.17
C ASP A 386 17.51 -1.70 1.34
N LYS A 387 18.14 -2.71 1.94
CA LYS A 387 18.49 -4.00 1.32
C LYS A 387 17.55 -5.14 1.78
N THR A 388 16.25 -4.87 1.89
CA THR A 388 15.26 -5.87 2.28
C THR A 388 14.27 -6.15 1.15
N LEU A 389 14.07 -7.44 0.84
CA LEU A 389 13.04 -7.93 -0.07
C LEU A 389 11.82 -8.40 0.74
N PHE A 390 10.64 -8.02 0.27
CA PHE A 390 9.36 -8.34 0.89
C PHE A 390 8.56 -9.29 -0.01
N TYR A 391 8.27 -10.49 0.50
CA TYR A 391 7.40 -11.45 -0.18
C TYR A 391 6.04 -11.52 0.49
N HIS A 392 5.05 -10.88 -0.13
CA HIS A 392 3.71 -10.67 0.41
C HIS A 392 2.83 -11.91 0.32
N LEU A 393 2.25 -12.32 1.45
CA LEU A 393 1.26 -13.38 1.48
C LEU A 393 -0.08 -12.86 0.95
N GLY A 394 -0.85 -13.77 0.33
CA GLY A 394 -2.20 -13.47 -0.09
C GLY A 394 -3.21 -13.77 1.01
N ARG A 395 -4.32 -13.05 1.04
CA ARG A 395 -5.46 -13.46 1.89
C ARG A 395 -6.16 -14.65 1.24
N GLU A 396 -6.62 -15.61 2.04
CA GLU A 396 -7.58 -16.61 1.59
C GLU A 396 -8.89 -15.90 1.21
N ARG A 397 -9.49 -16.26 0.07
CA ARG A 397 -10.84 -15.81 -0.27
C ARG A 397 -11.82 -16.60 0.61
N GLY A 398 -12.12 -16.07 1.78
CA GLY A 398 -13.32 -16.42 2.54
C GLY A 398 -14.46 -15.51 2.12
N GLU A 399 -15.67 -16.08 2.06
CA GLU A 399 -16.93 -15.36 1.91
C GLU A 399 -17.00 -14.14 2.83
N GLU A 400 -17.73 -13.12 2.39
CA GLU A 400 -17.98 -11.87 3.09
C GLU A 400 -18.18 -12.07 4.60
N GLY A 401 -17.29 -11.47 5.40
CA GLY A 401 -17.35 -11.63 6.85
C GLY A 401 -16.47 -10.70 7.67
N TYR A 402 -15.97 -9.61 7.09
CA TYR A 402 -15.69 -8.41 7.90
C TYR A 402 -16.89 -7.50 7.66
N LYS A 403 -17.93 -7.64 8.49
CA LYS A 403 -18.82 -6.50 8.69
C LYS A 403 -17.98 -5.46 9.43
N GLU A 404 -17.71 -4.36 8.75
CA GLU A 404 -17.11 -3.16 9.34
C GLU A 404 -17.82 -2.76 10.63
#